data_AF-A0A349YHD5-F1
#
_entry.id   AF-A0A349YHD5-F1
#
_cell.length_a   1.000
_cell.length_b   1.000
_cell.length_c   1.000
_cell.angle_alpha   90.00
_cell.angle_beta   90.00
_cell.angle_gamma   90.00
#
_symmetry.space_group_name_H-M   'P 1'
#
loop_
_entity.id
_entity.type
_entity.pdbx_description
1 polymer ?
#
loop_
_entity_poly.entity_id
_entity_poly.type
_entity_poly.pdbx_seq_one_letter_code
_entity_poly.pdbx_strand_id
1 'polypeptide(L)'
;MTTTASQGNNKVDLTEYLTVGSNQIRVSIVDSFGTMSSKTWTVTIVEFKLESTFDDGLIYTDTDVVFRYTPYGNVNKTIHFVLDGNELESVTTQASGRIMSYTIPRQEHGAHLLKVYMTATVNNKDITSSTIYKDIVCVDSTNRTPIIGCSQQEFTAKQYQATSIKYIVYDPGHNPATVKLAIDGKTVSTLTVDRTAQIWSYKSSDVGQHNLTISCQKITKILTVNVEKLDIDVEPITTNLAFDFNPVGLSNSDTNRLWSDENHSEIALTVSDNFDWTNGGYQIDSDGSQYFCIKAGTTASISYNLFGKDPKQTGAEFKLIFKTQNVRNASATFLSCLDGSDDSNIGLEMKVHEANIYTSTDNLYFPYSEEDIIEFEYNINTIDTKDNKATSIIMTYEDGVGGRPIIYDNSHRLHQYTPTVISIGSPDCDVLIYRMKAYSAALTDSDVLSNFVADARDSDEMINRYNRNQIYNENNALTPDSVAKACPHLRVIKIDCPHFTNDKKDFVKNTNAECIYVNGDSKLDNWKLLNGYVAGQGTTSNEYGAAARNIDLIFCADGVHKINSKIELDPNYKSVVVLGDGTRYEDGTGKVSLTRNSVPNSWFNIKCNVASSNMATNALGQKRYN
;
A
#
# COMPACT_ATOMS: atom_id res chain seq x y z
N MET A 1 25.69 12.74 -13.01
CA MET A 1 25.54 11.39 -12.44
C MET A 1 26.91 10.73 -12.38
N THR A 2 27.24 10.07 -11.27
CA THR A 2 28.50 9.33 -11.10
C THR A 2 28.16 7.96 -10.54
N THR A 3 28.61 6.89 -11.20
CA THR A 3 28.35 5.51 -10.77
C THR A 3 29.65 4.70 -10.88
N THR A 4 29.78 3.65 -10.08
CA THR A 4 30.86 2.68 -10.26
C THR A 4 30.57 1.84 -11.50
N ALA A 5 31.46 1.89 -12.49
CA ALA A 5 31.40 1.04 -13.66
C ALA A 5 32.18 -0.26 -13.39
N SER A 6 31.58 -1.42 -13.68
CA SER A 6 32.23 -2.72 -13.56
C SER A 6 32.94 -3.08 -14.86
N GLN A 7 33.91 -3.99 -14.82
CA GLN A 7 34.54 -4.51 -16.02
C GLN A 7 33.49 -5.21 -16.92
N GLY A 8 33.41 -4.83 -18.19
CA GLY A 8 32.47 -5.40 -19.16
C GLY A 8 31.41 -4.41 -19.64
N ASN A 9 30.23 -4.93 -20.02
CA ASN A 9 29.12 -4.12 -20.52
C ASN A 9 28.39 -3.45 -19.35
N ASN A 10 28.27 -2.12 -19.42
CA ASN A 10 27.53 -1.33 -18.46
C ASN A 10 26.32 -0.69 -19.16
N LYS A 11 25.19 -0.57 -18.46
CA LYS A 11 23.96 0.07 -18.96
C LYS A 11 23.58 1.21 -18.03
N VAL A 12 23.18 2.35 -18.58
CA VAL A 12 22.68 3.51 -17.84
C VAL A 12 21.45 4.03 -18.55
N ASP A 13 20.38 4.32 -17.80
CA ASP A 13 19.21 5.01 -18.32
C ASP A 13 19.43 6.52 -18.17
N LEU A 14 19.31 7.25 -19.28
CA LEU A 14 19.49 8.70 -19.31
C LEU A 14 18.18 9.43 -19.65
N THR A 15 17.07 8.72 -19.78
CA THR A 15 15.81 9.23 -20.34
C THR A 15 15.34 10.50 -19.63
N GLU A 16 15.42 10.54 -18.30
CA GLU A 16 15.00 11.72 -17.50
C GLU A 16 15.85 12.98 -17.74
N TYR A 17 17.07 12.83 -18.26
CA TYR A 17 18.00 13.94 -18.49
C TYR A 17 17.98 14.47 -19.94
N LEU A 18 17.24 13.80 -20.82
CA LEU A 18 17.16 14.18 -22.24
C LEU A 18 15.95 15.08 -22.47
N THR A 19 16.15 16.10 -23.30
CA THR A 19 15.08 17.04 -23.70
C THR A 19 14.85 16.97 -25.20
N VAL A 20 13.67 17.42 -25.65
CA VAL A 20 13.38 17.51 -27.09
C VAL A 20 14.43 18.40 -27.78
N GLY A 21 15.01 17.91 -28.88
CA GLY A 21 16.11 18.56 -29.58
C GLY A 21 17.42 17.77 -29.51
N SER A 22 18.54 18.45 -29.78
CA SER A 22 19.87 17.83 -29.80
C SER A 22 20.48 17.80 -28.41
N ASN A 23 20.78 16.61 -27.91
CA ASN A 23 21.42 16.38 -26.62
C ASN A 23 22.82 15.84 -26.85
N GLN A 24 23.80 16.40 -26.16
CA GLN A 24 25.17 15.92 -26.19
C GLN A 24 25.46 15.15 -24.90
N ILE A 25 25.68 13.85 -25.04
CA ILE A 25 25.97 12.95 -23.91
C ILE A 25 27.47 12.73 -23.87
N ARG A 26 28.14 13.12 -22.80
CA ARG A 26 29.55 12.80 -22.55
C ARG A 26 29.66 11.81 -21.40
N VAL A 27 30.23 10.65 -21.66
CA VAL A 27 30.63 9.68 -20.63
C VAL A 27 32.12 9.78 -20.44
N SER A 28 32.55 9.94 -19.20
CA SER A 28 33.95 9.87 -18.79
C SER A 28 34.13 8.74 -17.78
N ILE A 29 35.13 7.89 -17.99
CA ILE A 29 35.52 6.81 -17.07
C ILE A 29 36.91 7.12 -16.56
N VAL A 30 37.08 7.05 -15.24
CA VAL A 30 38.37 7.18 -14.56
C VAL A 30 38.71 5.83 -13.94
N ASP A 31 39.89 5.30 -14.25
CA ASP A 31 40.36 4.04 -13.65
C ASP A 31 40.95 4.24 -12.24
N SER A 32 41.32 3.13 -11.58
CA SER A 32 41.93 3.15 -10.24
C SER A 32 43.29 3.84 -10.16
N PHE A 33 43.92 4.15 -11.30
CA PHE A 33 45.19 4.86 -11.40
C PHE A 33 45.00 6.35 -11.75
N GLY A 34 43.76 6.83 -11.85
CA GLY A 34 43.43 8.22 -12.16
C GLY A 34 43.43 8.54 -13.66
N THR A 35 43.51 7.54 -14.53
CA THR A 35 43.50 7.75 -15.99
C THR A 35 42.07 7.92 -16.48
N MET A 36 41.79 9.06 -17.13
CA MET A 36 40.47 9.37 -17.67
C MET A 36 40.38 9.09 -19.17
N SER A 37 39.33 8.38 -19.58
CA SER A 37 38.91 8.27 -20.98
C SER A 37 37.49 8.83 -21.13
N SER A 38 37.16 9.43 -22.28
CA SER A 38 35.81 9.95 -22.52
C SER A 38 35.30 9.68 -23.93
N LYS A 39 33.98 9.55 -24.06
CA LYS A 39 33.29 9.42 -25.34
C LYS A 39 32.06 10.31 -25.34
N THR A 40 31.80 10.93 -26.47
CA THR A 40 30.66 11.84 -26.64
C THR A 40 29.74 11.32 -27.75
N TRP A 41 28.44 11.32 -27.49
CA TRP A 41 27.39 11.01 -28.45
C TRP A 41 26.48 12.22 -28.61
N THR A 42 25.89 12.37 -29.81
CA THR A 42 24.79 13.29 -30.05
C THR A 42 23.51 12.47 -30.21
N VAL A 43 22.52 12.74 -29.37
CA VAL A 43 21.20 12.11 -29.41
C VAL A 43 20.17 13.19 -29.70
N THR A 44 19.44 13.04 -30.81
CA THR A 44 18.33 13.93 -31.14
C THR A 44 17.03 13.29 -30.66
N ILE A 45 16.32 13.96 -29.75
CA ILE A 45 14.98 13.60 -29.32
C ILE A 45 13.98 14.41 -30.15
N VAL A 46 13.00 13.76 -30.73
CA VAL A 46 11.94 14.39 -31.54
C VAL A 46 10.62 14.14 -30.84
N GLU A 47 9.79 15.17 -30.66
CA GLU A 47 8.41 14.97 -30.25
C GLU A 47 7.66 14.31 -31.41
N PHE A 48 7.32 13.02 -31.26
CA PHE A 48 6.66 12.23 -32.30
C PHE A 48 5.58 11.34 -31.69
N LYS A 49 4.40 11.94 -31.47
CA LYS A 49 3.24 11.27 -30.87
C LYS A 49 1.96 11.54 -31.66
N LEU A 50 1.01 10.64 -31.53
CA LEU A 50 -0.31 10.73 -32.14
C LEU A 50 -1.35 10.67 -31.01
N GLU A 51 -2.30 11.60 -31.02
CA GLU A 51 -3.41 11.65 -30.07
C GLU A 51 -4.74 11.61 -30.80
N SER A 52 -5.82 11.21 -30.12
CA SER A 52 -7.18 11.20 -30.67
C SER A 52 -8.20 11.57 -29.61
N THR A 53 -9.20 12.34 -30.02
CA THR A 53 -10.39 12.67 -29.22
C THR A 53 -11.61 11.84 -29.64
N PHE A 54 -11.40 10.76 -30.42
CA PHE A 54 -12.46 9.89 -30.87
C PHE A 54 -13.07 9.11 -29.69
N ASP A 55 -14.39 9.25 -29.54
CA ASP A 55 -15.17 8.54 -28.53
C ASP A 55 -15.68 7.20 -29.11
N ASP A 56 -15.05 6.12 -28.67
CA ASP A 56 -15.41 4.73 -28.99
C ASP A 56 -16.61 4.21 -28.17
N GLY A 57 -17.23 5.05 -27.34
CA GLY A 57 -18.52 4.77 -26.72
C GLY A 57 -19.72 5.10 -27.61
N LEU A 58 -19.50 5.70 -28.78
CA LEU A 58 -20.59 6.07 -29.70
C LEU A 58 -21.01 4.89 -30.59
N ILE A 59 -22.32 4.80 -30.84
CA ILE A 59 -22.93 3.80 -31.72
C ILE A 59 -23.32 4.48 -33.03
N TYR A 60 -22.79 3.99 -34.14
CA TYR A 60 -23.00 4.54 -35.48
C TYR A 60 -24.08 3.76 -36.23
N THR A 61 -25.12 4.45 -36.69
CA THR A 61 -26.22 3.85 -37.48
C THR A 61 -26.19 4.41 -38.90
N ASP A 62 -25.98 3.56 -39.89
CA ASP A 62 -26.07 3.88 -41.32
C ASP A 62 -25.35 5.18 -41.75
N THR A 63 -24.18 5.45 -41.19
CA THR A 63 -23.40 6.67 -41.45
C THR A 63 -21.91 6.38 -41.60
N ASP A 64 -21.22 7.26 -42.31
CA ASP A 64 -19.76 7.36 -42.25
C ASP A 64 -19.29 7.79 -40.86
N VAL A 65 -18.07 7.40 -40.50
CA VAL A 65 -17.45 7.67 -39.21
C VAL A 65 -16.32 8.66 -39.36
N VAL A 66 -16.40 9.78 -38.65
CA VAL A 66 -15.35 10.81 -38.66
C VAL A 66 -14.39 10.59 -37.50
N PHE A 67 -13.19 10.08 -37.82
CA PHE A 67 -12.12 9.87 -36.85
C PHE A 67 -11.27 11.15 -36.70
N ARG A 68 -11.22 11.71 -35.49
CA ARG A 68 -10.44 12.92 -35.18
C ARG A 68 -9.11 12.56 -34.53
N TYR A 69 -8.02 13.17 -35.01
CA TYR A 69 -6.67 12.89 -34.52
C TYR A 69 -5.76 14.12 -34.58
N THR A 70 -4.74 14.15 -33.73
CA THR A 70 -3.77 15.25 -33.64
C THR A 70 -2.35 14.67 -33.74
N PRO A 71 -1.67 14.82 -34.88
CA PRO A 71 -0.28 14.38 -35.02
C PRO A 71 0.69 15.44 -34.47
N TYR A 72 1.77 15.01 -33.81
CA TYR A 72 2.85 15.87 -33.33
C TYR A 72 4.16 15.58 -34.07
N GLY A 73 5.10 16.52 -34.05
CA GLY A 73 6.40 16.43 -34.72
C GLY A 73 6.48 17.23 -36.02
N ASN A 74 7.40 18.19 -36.08
CA ASN A 74 7.56 19.07 -37.24
C ASN A 74 8.40 18.43 -38.36
N VAL A 75 7.91 17.32 -38.89
CA VAL A 75 8.53 16.53 -39.97
C VAL A 75 7.47 16.04 -40.95
N ASN A 76 7.88 15.72 -42.19
CA ASN A 76 7.02 14.96 -43.09
C ASN A 76 6.71 13.60 -42.46
N LYS A 77 5.42 13.29 -42.33
CA LYS A 77 4.94 12.05 -41.70
C LYS A 77 3.70 11.52 -42.40
N THR A 78 3.56 10.20 -42.35
CA THR A 78 2.44 9.46 -42.93
C THR A 78 1.62 8.86 -41.81
N ILE A 79 0.32 9.15 -41.79
CA ILE A 79 -0.64 8.55 -40.86
C ILE A 79 -1.29 7.35 -41.54
N HIS A 80 -1.21 6.21 -40.87
CA HIS A 80 -1.73 4.92 -41.29
C HIS A 80 -3.04 4.64 -40.55
N PHE A 81 -4.06 4.23 -41.30
CA PHE A 81 -5.37 3.84 -40.77
C PHE A 81 -5.62 2.40 -41.19
N VAL A 82 -5.71 1.49 -40.22
CA VAL A 82 -5.93 0.06 -40.46
C VAL A 82 -7.24 -0.31 -39.81
N LEU A 83 -8.23 -0.69 -40.61
CA LEU A 83 -9.55 -1.11 -40.15
C LEU A 83 -9.71 -2.61 -40.36
N ASP A 84 -9.93 -3.36 -39.28
CA ASP A 84 -10.05 -4.83 -39.29
C ASP A 84 -8.88 -5.53 -40.01
N GLY A 85 -7.67 -4.98 -39.83
CA GLY A 85 -6.45 -5.48 -40.47
C GLY A 85 -6.21 -4.99 -41.90
N ASN A 86 -7.15 -4.27 -42.51
CA ASN A 86 -7.02 -3.71 -43.85
C ASN A 86 -6.55 -2.24 -43.78
N GLU A 87 -5.42 -1.94 -44.41
CA GLU A 87 -4.91 -0.56 -44.55
C GLU A 87 -5.84 0.24 -45.48
N LEU A 88 -6.38 1.35 -44.95
CA LEU A 88 -7.12 2.35 -45.70
C LEU A 88 -6.16 3.39 -46.32
N GLU A 89 -6.68 4.36 -47.07
CA GLU A 89 -5.83 5.41 -47.66
C GLU A 89 -5.08 6.19 -46.57
N SER A 90 -3.75 6.12 -46.59
CA SER A 90 -2.89 6.84 -45.65
C SER A 90 -2.85 8.35 -45.95
N VAL A 91 -2.57 9.17 -44.94
CA VAL A 91 -2.51 10.63 -45.09
C VAL A 91 -1.11 11.15 -44.80
N THR A 92 -0.49 11.82 -45.76
CA THR A 92 0.81 12.50 -45.56
C THR A 92 0.59 13.95 -45.15
N THR A 93 1.28 14.41 -44.11
CA THR A 93 1.15 15.78 -43.59
C THR A 93 2.45 16.30 -42.98
N GLN A 94 2.55 17.63 -42.85
CA GLN A 94 3.55 18.33 -42.01
C GLN A 94 2.90 18.97 -40.77
N ALA A 95 1.58 18.87 -40.62
CA ALA A 95 0.86 19.49 -39.51
C ALA A 95 1.33 18.91 -38.16
N SER A 96 1.58 19.77 -37.18
CA SER A 96 1.96 19.39 -35.82
C SER A 96 1.06 20.10 -34.82
N GLY A 97 0.49 19.37 -33.85
CA GLY A 97 -0.37 19.91 -32.80
C GLY A 97 -1.69 20.49 -33.30
N ARG A 98 -2.16 20.07 -34.48
CA ARG A 98 -3.44 20.51 -35.08
C ARG A 98 -4.37 19.32 -35.24
N ILE A 99 -5.62 19.50 -34.85
CA ILE A 99 -6.67 18.49 -35.04
C ILE A 99 -6.91 18.31 -36.54
N MET A 100 -6.91 17.05 -36.98
CA MET A 100 -7.24 16.60 -38.32
C MET A 100 -8.41 15.59 -38.24
N SER A 101 -9.00 15.27 -39.39
CA SER A 101 -10.12 14.32 -39.47
C SER A 101 -9.96 13.40 -40.66
N TYR A 102 -10.34 12.14 -40.48
CA TYR A 102 -10.38 11.11 -41.50
C TYR A 102 -11.80 10.52 -41.55
N THR A 103 -12.41 10.48 -42.73
CA THR A 103 -13.75 9.92 -42.91
C THR A 103 -13.61 8.46 -43.31
N ILE A 104 -14.07 7.57 -42.43
CA ILE A 104 -14.16 6.14 -42.68
C ILE A 104 -15.55 5.89 -43.26
N PRO A 105 -15.66 5.25 -44.45
CA PRO A 105 -16.96 4.92 -45.02
C PRO A 105 -17.81 4.07 -44.07
N ARG A 106 -19.14 4.14 -44.20
CA ARG A 106 -20.09 3.27 -43.48
C ARG A 106 -19.61 1.81 -43.47
N GLN A 107 -19.59 1.20 -42.29
CA GLN A 107 -19.27 -0.22 -42.10
C GLN A 107 -20.53 -1.07 -41.91
N GLU A 108 -20.37 -2.38 -42.02
CA GLU A 108 -21.43 -3.36 -41.74
C GLU A 108 -21.80 -3.42 -40.25
N HIS A 109 -22.84 -4.20 -39.91
CA HIS A 109 -23.23 -4.38 -38.52
C HIS A 109 -22.15 -5.18 -37.77
N GLY A 110 -21.54 -4.58 -36.75
CA GLY A 110 -20.43 -5.19 -36.01
C GLY A 110 -19.61 -4.20 -35.20
N ALA A 111 -18.59 -4.71 -34.52
CA ALA A 111 -17.52 -3.92 -33.93
C ALA A 111 -16.29 -4.03 -34.83
N HIS A 112 -15.79 -2.88 -35.28
CA HIS A 112 -14.66 -2.79 -36.22
C HIS A 112 -13.44 -2.18 -35.52
N LEU A 113 -12.32 -2.89 -35.50
CA LEU A 113 -11.10 -2.45 -34.82
C LEU A 113 -10.32 -1.51 -35.75
N LEU A 114 -10.28 -0.23 -35.38
CA LEU A 114 -9.43 0.78 -36.00
C LEU A 114 -8.11 0.90 -35.25
N LYS A 115 -7.01 0.64 -35.97
CA LYS A 115 -5.64 0.87 -35.54
C LYS A 115 -5.07 2.07 -36.30
N VAL A 116 -4.57 3.07 -35.58
CA VAL A 116 -3.99 4.29 -36.18
C VAL A 116 -2.61 4.56 -35.60
N TYR A 117 -1.63 4.77 -36.47
CA TYR A 117 -0.27 5.14 -36.08
C TYR A 117 0.33 6.05 -37.15
N MET A 118 1.47 6.67 -36.85
CA MET A 118 2.18 7.48 -37.85
C MET A 118 3.65 7.10 -37.96
N THR A 119 4.20 7.26 -39.15
CA THR A 119 5.59 6.98 -39.48
C THR A 119 6.26 8.23 -40.06
N ALA A 120 7.56 8.36 -39.86
CA ALA A 120 8.39 9.38 -40.48
C ALA A 120 9.83 8.89 -40.61
N THR A 121 10.60 9.51 -41.51
CA THR A 121 12.05 9.28 -41.61
C THR A 121 12.78 10.52 -41.11
N VAL A 122 13.57 10.37 -40.05
CA VAL A 122 14.39 11.44 -39.47
C VAL A 122 15.83 10.97 -39.42
N ASN A 123 16.77 11.73 -40.01
CA ASN A 123 18.19 11.38 -40.07
C ASN A 123 18.45 9.96 -40.62
N ASN A 124 17.75 9.59 -41.72
CA ASN A 124 17.81 8.26 -42.34
C ASN A 124 17.40 7.10 -41.42
N LYS A 125 16.64 7.37 -40.36
CA LYS A 125 16.01 6.35 -39.52
C LYS A 125 14.50 6.51 -39.56
N ASP A 126 13.82 5.40 -39.74
CA ASP A 126 12.38 5.35 -39.66
C ASP A 126 11.96 5.31 -38.19
N ILE A 127 11.01 6.16 -37.85
CA ILE A 127 10.39 6.26 -36.53
C ILE A 127 8.90 5.99 -36.67
N THR A 128 8.32 5.33 -35.67
CA THR A 128 6.89 5.02 -35.57
C THR A 128 6.36 5.55 -34.24
N SER A 129 5.19 6.15 -34.25
CA SER A 129 4.54 6.62 -33.02
C SER A 129 3.98 5.46 -32.20
N SER A 130 3.52 5.75 -30.99
CA SER A 130 2.52 4.91 -30.33
C SER A 130 1.31 4.71 -31.24
N THR A 131 0.64 3.56 -31.07
CA THR A 131 -0.55 3.20 -31.84
C THR A 131 -1.80 3.49 -31.02
N ILE A 132 -2.80 4.07 -31.66
CA ILE A 132 -4.15 4.27 -31.13
C ILE A 132 -5.03 3.10 -31.58
N TYR A 133 -5.75 2.47 -30.65
CA TYR A 133 -6.73 1.45 -30.92
C TYR A 133 -8.12 1.94 -30.52
N LYS A 134 -9.10 1.80 -31.42
CA LYS A 134 -10.50 2.16 -31.20
C LYS A 134 -11.41 1.12 -31.83
N ASP A 135 -12.44 0.68 -31.12
CA ASP A 135 -13.51 -0.11 -31.71
C ASP A 135 -14.61 0.84 -32.18
N ILE A 136 -15.05 0.68 -33.42
CA ILE A 136 -16.18 1.42 -34.01
C ILE A 136 -17.38 0.48 -33.99
N VAL A 137 -18.42 0.84 -33.23
CA VAL A 137 -19.66 0.05 -33.15
C VAL A 137 -20.64 0.53 -34.19
N CYS A 138 -20.87 -0.28 -35.21
CA CYS A 138 -21.78 0.02 -36.31
C CYS A 138 -23.02 -0.87 -36.23
N VAL A 139 -24.21 -0.27 -36.34
CA VAL A 139 -25.49 -0.97 -36.18
C VAL A 139 -26.32 -0.88 -37.44
N ASP A 140 -26.68 -2.04 -37.99
CA ASP A 140 -27.84 -2.22 -38.86
C ASP A 140 -29.09 -2.49 -38.01
N SER A 141 -30.14 -1.69 -38.21
CA SER A 141 -31.42 -1.80 -37.50
C SER A 141 -32.18 -3.11 -37.76
N THR A 142 -31.88 -3.81 -38.85
CA THR A 142 -32.50 -5.08 -39.23
C THR A 142 -31.79 -6.30 -38.62
N ASN A 143 -30.53 -6.14 -38.18
CA ASN A 143 -29.75 -7.22 -37.60
C ASN A 143 -29.96 -7.27 -36.08
N ARG A 144 -30.22 -8.48 -35.57
CA ARG A 144 -30.54 -8.73 -34.15
C ARG A 144 -29.36 -9.34 -33.38
N THR A 145 -28.20 -9.46 -34.01
CA THR A 145 -26.97 -9.98 -33.38
C THR A 145 -26.44 -8.93 -32.39
N PRO A 146 -26.06 -9.31 -31.16
CA PRO A 146 -25.40 -8.38 -30.25
C PRO A 146 -24.02 -7.96 -30.76
N ILE A 147 -23.58 -6.77 -30.38
CA ILE A 147 -22.23 -6.26 -30.67
C ILE A 147 -21.53 -5.96 -29.35
N ILE A 148 -20.25 -6.34 -29.25
CA ILE A 148 -19.38 -6.01 -28.13
C ILE A 148 -18.20 -5.22 -28.70
N GLY A 149 -18.15 -3.93 -28.37
CA GLY A 149 -17.01 -3.06 -28.68
C GLY A 149 -16.03 -3.07 -27.52
N CYS A 150 -14.78 -3.45 -27.79
CA CYS A 150 -13.67 -3.36 -26.84
C CYS A 150 -12.36 -3.31 -27.64
N SER A 151 -11.72 -2.14 -27.65
CA SER A 151 -10.52 -1.86 -28.45
C SER A 151 -9.26 -2.57 -27.92
N GLN A 152 -9.26 -2.93 -26.64
CA GLN A 152 -8.18 -3.68 -26.00
C GLN A 152 -8.27 -5.14 -26.45
N GLN A 153 -7.23 -5.64 -27.12
CA GLN A 153 -7.15 -7.03 -27.59
C GLN A 153 -6.10 -7.82 -26.80
N GLU A 154 -4.90 -7.25 -26.70
CA GLU A 154 -3.77 -7.82 -25.99
C GLU A 154 -3.09 -6.73 -25.16
N PHE A 155 -2.73 -7.05 -23.92
CA PHE A 155 -2.04 -6.11 -23.05
C PHE A 155 -1.21 -6.83 -21.99
N THR A 156 -0.23 -6.12 -21.46
CA THR A 156 0.54 -6.55 -20.30
C THR A 156 0.00 -5.86 -19.06
N ALA A 157 -0.18 -6.60 -17.98
CA ALA A 157 -0.49 -6.07 -16.66
C ALA A 157 0.58 -6.50 -15.67
N LYS A 158 0.88 -5.69 -14.66
CA LYS A 158 1.69 -6.16 -13.53
C LYS A 158 0.79 -6.93 -12.55
N GLN A 159 1.33 -7.98 -11.96
CA GLN A 159 0.68 -8.69 -10.86
C GLN A 159 0.28 -7.69 -9.75
N TYR A 160 -0.93 -7.82 -9.23
CA TYR A 160 -1.58 -6.92 -8.26
C TYR A 160 -1.92 -5.49 -8.75
N GLN A 161 -1.68 -5.15 -10.02
CA GLN A 161 -2.11 -3.87 -10.59
C GLN A 161 -3.50 -4.01 -11.22
N ALA A 162 -4.42 -3.13 -10.83
CA ALA A 162 -5.71 -3.03 -11.50
C ALA A 162 -5.56 -2.40 -12.90
N THR A 163 -6.18 -3.01 -13.90
CA THR A 163 -6.23 -2.53 -15.28
C THR A 163 -7.68 -2.32 -15.68
N SER A 164 -8.02 -1.09 -16.10
CA SER A 164 -9.37 -0.76 -16.55
C SER A 164 -9.57 -1.16 -18.01
N ILE A 165 -10.55 -2.03 -18.26
CA ILE A 165 -10.95 -2.48 -19.59
C ILE A 165 -12.28 -1.79 -19.94
N LYS A 166 -12.24 -0.82 -20.86
CA LYS A 166 -13.45 -0.15 -21.35
C LYS A 166 -14.13 -1.00 -22.43
N TYR A 167 -15.43 -1.21 -22.31
CA TYR A 167 -16.22 -1.92 -23.32
C TYR A 167 -17.62 -1.34 -23.46
N ILE A 168 -18.29 -1.64 -24.56
CA ILE A 168 -19.69 -1.26 -24.81
C ILE A 168 -20.43 -2.48 -25.36
N VAL A 169 -21.69 -2.65 -24.96
CA VAL A 169 -22.53 -3.73 -25.46
C VAL A 169 -23.80 -3.15 -26.08
N TYR A 170 -24.05 -3.55 -27.32
CA TYR A 170 -25.30 -3.27 -28.01
C TYR A 170 -26.03 -4.58 -28.28
N ASP A 171 -27.08 -4.84 -27.51
CA ASP A 171 -28.04 -5.90 -27.80
C ASP A 171 -29.29 -5.27 -28.45
N PRO A 172 -29.62 -5.61 -29.71
CA PRO A 172 -30.83 -5.11 -30.38
C PRO A 172 -32.14 -5.58 -29.74
N GLY A 173 -32.12 -6.74 -29.08
CA GLY A 173 -33.28 -7.39 -28.47
C GLY A 173 -33.48 -7.05 -26.99
N HIS A 174 -32.42 -6.67 -26.27
CA HIS A 174 -32.46 -6.40 -24.83
C HIS A 174 -31.71 -5.12 -24.48
N ASN A 175 -32.39 -4.20 -23.80
CA ASN A 175 -31.76 -3.03 -23.19
C ASN A 175 -32.44 -2.77 -21.85
N PRO A 176 -31.77 -3.03 -20.71
CA PRO A 176 -30.36 -3.41 -20.59
C PRO A 176 -30.05 -4.84 -21.10
N ALA A 177 -28.81 -5.08 -21.50
CA ALA A 177 -28.27 -6.34 -21.96
C ALA A 177 -27.66 -7.16 -20.81
N THR A 178 -27.72 -8.49 -20.90
CA THR A 178 -27.02 -9.38 -19.96
C THR A 178 -25.62 -9.69 -20.47
N VAL A 179 -24.61 -9.33 -19.69
CA VAL A 179 -23.18 -9.52 -20.01
C VAL A 179 -22.55 -10.47 -19.01
N LYS A 180 -21.67 -11.36 -19.47
CA LYS A 180 -20.84 -12.20 -18.62
C LYS A 180 -19.39 -11.84 -18.80
N LEU A 181 -18.68 -11.69 -17.69
CA LEU A 181 -17.24 -11.52 -17.64
C LEU A 181 -16.62 -12.82 -17.10
N ALA A 182 -15.60 -13.34 -17.78
CA ALA A 182 -14.93 -14.56 -17.35
C ALA A 182 -13.41 -14.47 -17.53
N ILE A 183 -12.68 -15.10 -16.61
CA ILE A 183 -11.23 -15.25 -16.63
C ILE A 183 -10.95 -16.74 -16.82
N ASP A 184 -10.20 -17.11 -17.86
CA ASP A 184 -9.85 -18.50 -18.21
C ASP A 184 -11.08 -19.44 -18.24
N GLY A 185 -12.22 -18.92 -18.68
CA GLY A 185 -13.48 -19.64 -18.76
C GLY A 185 -14.30 -19.72 -17.46
N LYS A 186 -13.74 -19.32 -16.30
CA LYS A 186 -14.52 -19.16 -15.05
C LYS A 186 -15.24 -17.82 -15.06
N THR A 187 -16.58 -17.84 -15.05
CA THR A 187 -17.38 -16.61 -14.95
C THR A 187 -17.12 -15.96 -13.60
N VAL A 188 -16.67 -14.69 -13.64
CA VAL A 188 -16.40 -13.88 -12.43
C VAL A 188 -17.51 -12.87 -12.17
N SER A 189 -18.28 -12.49 -13.19
CA SER A 189 -19.36 -11.52 -13.04
C SER A 189 -20.45 -11.73 -14.09
N THR A 190 -21.70 -11.43 -13.72
CA THR A 190 -22.86 -11.42 -14.63
C THR A 190 -23.65 -10.14 -14.41
N LEU A 191 -23.57 -9.27 -15.40
CA LEU A 191 -23.97 -7.86 -15.37
C LEU A 191 -25.25 -7.62 -16.17
N THR A 192 -26.00 -6.61 -15.76
CA THR A 192 -27.08 -6.00 -16.54
C THR A 192 -26.68 -4.57 -16.91
N VAL A 193 -26.31 -4.34 -18.17
CA VAL A 193 -25.71 -3.06 -18.62
C VAL A 193 -26.54 -2.42 -19.72
N ASP A 194 -26.58 -1.08 -19.75
CA ASP A 194 -27.18 -0.36 -20.87
C ASP A 194 -26.19 -0.21 -22.04
N ARG A 195 -26.53 0.68 -22.99
CA ARG A 195 -25.72 0.95 -24.19
C ARG A 195 -24.62 1.99 -23.96
N THR A 196 -24.35 2.37 -22.71
CA THR A 196 -23.22 3.25 -22.38
C THR A 196 -21.94 2.45 -22.18
N ALA A 197 -20.81 3.14 -22.24
CA ALA A 197 -19.52 2.51 -21.97
C ALA A 197 -19.45 2.00 -20.52
N GLN A 198 -19.00 0.77 -20.38
CA GLN A 198 -18.77 0.06 -19.12
C GLN A 198 -17.27 -0.06 -18.87
N ILE A 199 -16.88 -0.22 -17.62
CA ILE A 199 -15.50 -0.47 -17.21
C ILE A 199 -15.44 -1.77 -16.42
N TRP A 200 -14.58 -2.68 -16.85
CA TRP A 200 -14.18 -3.85 -16.07
C TRP A 200 -12.80 -3.59 -15.46
N SER A 201 -12.73 -3.51 -14.14
CA SER A 201 -11.46 -3.44 -13.41
C SER A 201 -10.88 -4.84 -13.23
N TYR A 202 -9.87 -5.19 -14.04
CA TYR A 202 -9.18 -6.48 -13.98
C TYR A 202 -7.93 -6.37 -13.09
N LYS A 203 -7.82 -7.22 -12.08
CA LYS A 203 -6.62 -7.37 -11.23
C LYS A 203 -6.38 -8.86 -11.02
N SER A 204 -5.12 -9.29 -11.11
CA SER A 204 -4.76 -10.70 -10.91
C SER A 204 -3.50 -10.82 -10.05
N SER A 205 -3.51 -11.84 -9.18
CA SER A 205 -2.33 -12.35 -8.49
C SER A 205 -1.63 -13.46 -9.28
N ASP A 206 -2.29 -14.03 -10.28
CA ASP A 206 -1.77 -15.16 -11.05
C ASP A 206 -0.90 -14.64 -12.20
N VAL A 207 0.33 -15.14 -12.27
CA VAL A 207 1.34 -14.73 -13.27
C VAL A 207 1.20 -15.58 -14.52
N GLY A 208 1.39 -14.95 -15.68
CA GLY A 208 1.39 -15.60 -16.97
C GLY A 208 0.28 -15.08 -17.89
N GLN A 209 0.00 -15.85 -18.94
CA GLN A 209 -0.99 -15.48 -19.93
C GLN A 209 -2.39 -15.98 -19.50
N HIS A 210 -3.36 -15.06 -19.49
CA HIS A 210 -4.76 -15.35 -19.19
C HIS A 210 -5.68 -14.85 -20.31
N ASN A 211 -6.81 -15.54 -20.48
CA ASN A 211 -7.86 -15.14 -21.42
C ASN A 211 -9.01 -14.48 -20.66
N LEU A 212 -9.29 -13.23 -20.99
CA LEU A 212 -10.43 -12.49 -20.49
C LEU A 212 -11.54 -12.51 -21.53
N THR A 213 -12.77 -12.79 -21.12
CA THR A 213 -13.89 -12.88 -22.05
C THR A 213 -15.05 -11.99 -21.62
N ILE A 214 -15.60 -11.25 -22.58
CA ILE A 214 -16.81 -10.46 -22.45
C ILE A 214 -17.85 -11.10 -23.38
N SER A 215 -18.93 -11.61 -22.82
CA SER A 215 -19.95 -12.35 -23.57
C SER A 215 -21.33 -11.72 -23.43
N CYS A 216 -22.06 -11.62 -24.55
CA CYS A 216 -23.47 -11.22 -24.61
C CYS A 216 -24.20 -12.17 -25.56
N GLN A 217 -25.17 -12.92 -25.04
CA GLN A 217 -25.81 -14.03 -25.75
C GLN A 217 -24.78 -15.03 -26.34
N LYS A 218 -24.72 -15.14 -27.68
CA LYS A 218 -23.81 -16.04 -28.42
C LYS A 218 -22.49 -15.37 -28.84
N ILE A 219 -22.37 -14.06 -28.63
CA ILE A 219 -21.21 -13.28 -29.04
C ILE A 219 -20.24 -13.18 -27.86
N THR A 220 -18.97 -13.46 -28.13
CA THR A 220 -17.89 -13.40 -27.14
C THR A 220 -16.72 -12.64 -27.74
N LYS A 221 -16.26 -11.61 -27.04
CA LYS A 221 -14.98 -10.95 -27.29
C LYS A 221 -13.94 -11.57 -26.35
N ILE A 222 -12.77 -11.92 -26.87
CA ILE A 222 -11.66 -12.50 -26.11
C ILE A 222 -10.52 -11.49 -26.11
N LEU A 223 -9.97 -11.21 -24.93
CA LEU A 223 -8.76 -10.44 -24.73
C LEU A 223 -7.69 -11.35 -24.14
N THR A 224 -6.44 -11.11 -24.52
CA THR A 224 -5.28 -11.78 -23.93
C THR A 224 -4.57 -10.81 -22.99
N VAL A 225 -4.33 -11.23 -21.75
CA VAL A 225 -3.49 -10.47 -20.83
C VAL A 225 -2.28 -11.30 -20.44
N ASN A 226 -1.08 -10.70 -20.51
CA ASN A 226 0.12 -11.26 -19.92
C ASN A 226 0.39 -10.56 -18.57
N VAL A 227 0.23 -11.29 -17.47
CA VAL A 227 0.49 -10.78 -16.13
C VAL A 227 1.96 -11.02 -15.78
N GLU A 228 2.72 -9.93 -15.68
CA GLU A 228 4.13 -9.95 -15.29
C GLU A 228 4.27 -10.11 -13.78
N LYS A 229 5.17 -11.00 -13.37
CA LYS A 229 5.51 -11.22 -11.97
C LYS A 229 6.10 -9.95 -11.34
N LEU A 230 5.67 -9.60 -10.13
CA LEU A 230 6.43 -8.65 -9.31
C LEU A 230 7.67 -9.33 -8.72
N ASP A 231 8.81 -8.64 -8.79
CA ASP A 231 10.09 -9.13 -8.25
C ASP A 231 10.18 -8.90 -6.72
N ILE A 232 9.19 -9.43 -6.00
CA ILE A 232 9.09 -9.42 -4.54
C ILE A 232 8.59 -10.78 -4.06
N ASP A 233 8.96 -11.17 -2.84
CA ASP A 233 8.55 -12.44 -2.23
C ASP A 233 7.60 -12.16 -1.06
N VAL A 234 6.30 -12.01 -1.39
CA VAL A 234 5.25 -11.73 -0.41
C VAL A 234 3.90 -12.24 -0.90
N GLU A 235 3.18 -12.90 -0.01
CA GLU A 235 1.84 -13.43 -0.26
C GLU A 235 0.89 -13.01 0.88
N PRO A 236 -0.41 -12.81 0.59
CA PRO A 236 -1.40 -12.54 1.61
C PRO A 236 -1.59 -13.76 2.51
N ILE A 237 -1.83 -13.52 3.80
CA ILE A 237 -2.03 -14.58 4.78
C ILE A 237 -3.44 -15.14 4.63
N THR A 238 -3.56 -16.45 4.39
CA THR A 238 -4.84 -17.15 4.21
C THR A 238 -5.21 -18.06 5.38
N THR A 239 -4.22 -18.45 6.20
CA THR A 239 -4.43 -19.29 7.38
C THR A 239 -5.33 -18.58 8.39
N ASN A 240 -6.40 -19.25 8.86
CA ASN A 240 -7.41 -18.72 9.78
C ASN A 240 -8.18 -17.48 9.30
N LEU A 241 -8.06 -17.11 8.01
CA LEU A 241 -8.84 -16.05 7.39
C LEU A 241 -10.33 -16.39 7.48
N ALA A 242 -11.09 -15.54 8.17
CA ALA A 242 -12.54 -15.70 8.30
C ALA A 242 -13.25 -15.17 7.06
N PHE A 243 -12.86 -13.98 6.59
CA PHE A 243 -13.34 -13.41 5.33
C PHE A 243 -12.38 -12.34 4.79
N ASP A 244 -12.46 -12.07 3.49
CA ASP A 244 -11.77 -10.96 2.80
C ASP A 244 -12.73 -10.26 1.84
N PHE A 245 -13.40 -9.21 2.32
CA PHE A 245 -14.24 -8.37 1.48
C PHE A 245 -13.36 -7.41 0.68
N ASN A 246 -13.23 -7.70 -0.62
CA ASN A 246 -12.49 -6.90 -1.58
C ASN A 246 -13.45 -6.45 -2.70
N PRO A 247 -13.76 -5.14 -2.82
CA PRO A 247 -14.63 -4.59 -3.85
C PRO A 247 -14.12 -4.77 -5.29
N VAL A 248 -12.82 -5.01 -5.50
CA VAL A 248 -12.22 -5.08 -6.83
C VAL A 248 -12.88 -6.15 -7.68
N GLY A 249 -13.35 -5.76 -8.87
CA GLY A 249 -13.97 -6.66 -9.84
C GLY A 249 -15.49 -6.85 -9.67
N LEU A 250 -16.08 -6.31 -8.61
CA LEU A 250 -17.55 -6.32 -8.40
C LEU A 250 -18.22 -5.12 -9.08
N SER A 251 -19.54 -5.13 -9.25
CA SER A 251 -20.25 -4.03 -9.91
C SER A 251 -21.67 -3.84 -9.37
N ASN A 252 -22.15 -2.60 -9.39
CA ASN A 252 -23.56 -2.30 -9.08
C ASN A 252 -24.52 -2.97 -10.09
N SER A 253 -24.03 -3.27 -11.28
CA SER A 253 -24.78 -3.94 -12.34
C SER A 253 -24.78 -5.46 -12.20
N ASP A 254 -24.05 -6.03 -11.23
CA ASP A 254 -24.05 -7.47 -10.99
C ASP A 254 -25.42 -7.96 -10.54
N THR A 255 -25.82 -9.11 -11.09
CA THR A 255 -27.02 -9.85 -10.66
C THR A 255 -26.93 -10.22 -9.18
N ASN A 256 -25.74 -10.62 -8.71
CA ASN A 256 -25.42 -10.89 -7.32
C ASN A 256 -24.53 -9.78 -6.74
N ARG A 257 -24.95 -8.51 -6.88
CA ARG A 257 -24.15 -7.35 -6.42
C ARG A 257 -23.85 -7.36 -4.91
N LEU A 258 -24.67 -8.00 -4.09
CA LEU A 258 -24.36 -8.13 -2.66
C LEU A 258 -23.31 -9.22 -2.49
N TRP A 259 -22.14 -8.83 -1.97
CA TRP A 259 -21.02 -9.72 -1.75
C TRP A 259 -21.34 -10.77 -0.67
N SER A 260 -20.81 -11.97 -0.86
CA SER A 260 -20.76 -13.04 0.15
C SER A 260 -19.40 -13.74 0.03
N ASP A 261 -18.83 -14.18 1.15
CA ASP A 261 -17.57 -14.92 1.14
C ASP A 261 -17.71 -16.25 0.37
N GLU A 262 -16.71 -16.59 -0.45
CA GLU A 262 -16.73 -17.80 -1.29
C GLU A 262 -16.69 -19.09 -0.45
N ASN A 263 -16.00 -19.04 0.71
CA ASN A 263 -15.82 -20.19 1.59
C ASN A 263 -16.82 -20.22 2.74
N HIS A 264 -17.37 -19.06 3.13
CA HIS A 264 -18.29 -18.87 4.25
C HIS A 264 -19.51 -18.03 3.84
N SER A 265 -20.41 -18.59 3.02
CA SER A 265 -21.56 -17.87 2.45
C SER A 265 -22.49 -17.19 3.47
N GLU A 266 -22.45 -17.60 4.74
CA GLU A 266 -23.15 -16.96 5.85
C GLU A 266 -22.57 -15.59 6.24
N ILE A 267 -21.34 -15.30 5.83
CA ILE A 267 -20.68 -14.00 5.93
C ILE A 267 -20.97 -13.25 4.62
N ALA A 268 -21.87 -12.28 4.69
CA ALA A 268 -22.38 -11.56 3.55
C ALA A 268 -22.62 -10.09 3.86
N LEU A 269 -22.55 -9.28 2.80
CA LEU A 269 -22.90 -7.88 2.79
C LEU A 269 -24.41 -7.72 2.63
N THR A 270 -25.01 -6.93 3.51
CA THR A 270 -26.38 -6.42 3.34
C THR A 270 -26.38 -4.90 3.39
N VAL A 271 -27.41 -4.29 2.79
CA VAL A 271 -27.59 -2.83 2.78
C VAL A 271 -29.01 -2.46 3.21
N SER A 272 -29.21 -1.22 3.64
CA SER A 272 -30.53 -0.70 3.99
C SER A 272 -31.46 -0.61 2.78
N ASP A 273 -32.77 -0.64 3.03
CA ASP A 273 -33.80 -0.55 1.97
C ASP A 273 -33.69 0.73 1.12
N ASN A 274 -33.18 1.82 1.72
CA ASN A 274 -32.97 3.11 1.08
C ASN A 274 -31.56 3.31 0.49
N PHE A 275 -30.77 2.23 0.33
CA PHE A 275 -29.39 2.33 -0.16
C PHE A 275 -29.30 2.96 -1.55
N ASP A 276 -28.40 3.94 -1.70
CA ASP A 276 -28.21 4.68 -2.94
C ASP A 276 -27.26 3.92 -3.88
N TRP A 277 -27.81 3.04 -4.73
CA TRP A 277 -27.03 2.31 -5.74
C TRP A 277 -26.58 3.18 -6.92
N THR A 278 -27.09 4.40 -7.05
CA THR A 278 -26.71 5.31 -8.14
C THR A 278 -25.41 6.01 -7.81
N ASN A 279 -25.28 6.56 -6.61
CA ASN A 279 -24.08 7.28 -6.17
C ASN A 279 -23.21 6.49 -5.17
N GLY A 280 -23.73 5.39 -4.62
CA GLY A 280 -23.06 4.48 -3.72
C GLY A 280 -22.72 3.13 -4.37
N GLY A 281 -22.51 2.09 -3.56
CA GLY A 281 -22.14 0.75 -4.03
C GLY A 281 -20.71 0.70 -4.58
N TYR A 282 -20.46 -0.17 -5.55
CA TYR A 282 -19.13 -0.31 -6.16
C TYR A 282 -18.81 0.86 -7.08
N GLN A 283 -17.74 1.59 -6.75
CA GLN A 283 -17.29 2.80 -7.42
C GLN A 283 -15.77 2.75 -7.63
N ILE A 284 -15.25 3.63 -8.49
CA ILE A 284 -13.81 3.74 -8.80
C ILE A 284 -13.35 5.17 -8.48
N ASP A 285 -12.23 5.32 -7.79
CA ASP A 285 -11.67 6.63 -7.46
C ASP A 285 -10.79 7.20 -8.59
N SER A 286 -10.23 8.39 -8.37
CA SER A 286 -9.35 9.06 -9.34
C SER A 286 -8.08 8.29 -9.66
N ASP A 287 -7.64 7.41 -8.75
CA ASP A 287 -6.42 6.60 -8.91
C ASP A 287 -6.74 5.26 -9.60
N GLY A 288 -8.01 5.01 -9.94
CA GLY A 288 -8.46 3.74 -10.52
C GLY A 288 -8.67 2.63 -9.49
N SER A 289 -8.61 2.94 -8.19
CA SER A 289 -8.87 1.98 -7.13
C SER A 289 -10.38 1.82 -6.91
N GLN A 290 -10.81 0.57 -6.83
CA GLN A 290 -12.21 0.25 -6.65
C GLN A 290 -12.57 0.14 -5.16
N TYR A 291 -13.72 0.69 -4.77
CA TYR A 291 -14.22 0.71 -3.39
C TYR A 291 -15.73 0.47 -3.34
N PHE A 292 -16.25 0.14 -2.16
CA PHE A 292 -17.68 0.09 -1.87
C PHE A 292 -18.09 1.33 -1.05
N CYS A 293 -18.99 2.13 -1.61
CA CYS A 293 -19.42 3.42 -1.11
C CYS A 293 -20.77 3.30 -0.38
N ILE A 294 -20.78 3.63 0.91
CA ILE A 294 -21.99 3.80 1.70
C ILE A 294 -22.25 5.31 1.82
N LYS A 295 -23.35 5.77 1.22
CA LYS A 295 -23.71 7.20 1.22
C LYS A 295 -24.30 7.62 2.56
N ALA A 296 -24.09 8.88 2.91
CA ALA A 296 -24.66 9.48 4.11
C ALA A 296 -26.18 9.23 4.20
N GLY A 297 -26.64 8.70 5.33
CA GLY A 297 -28.06 8.35 5.57
C GLY A 297 -28.49 6.96 5.07
N THR A 298 -27.55 6.16 4.56
CA THR A 298 -27.73 4.73 4.23
C THR A 298 -26.80 3.87 5.09
N THR A 299 -27.09 2.58 5.20
CA THR A 299 -26.25 1.66 5.98
C THR A 299 -25.94 0.38 5.22
N ALA A 300 -24.85 -0.26 5.61
CA ALA A 300 -24.47 -1.60 5.22
C ALA A 300 -24.04 -2.41 6.44
N SER A 301 -24.02 -3.74 6.33
CA SER A 301 -23.48 -4.62 7.38
C SER A 301 -22.83 -5.85 6.79
N ILE A 302 -21.81 -6.36 7.47
CA ILE A 302 -21.20 -7.67 7.20
C ILE A 302 -21.63 -8.60 8.32
N SER A 303 -22.23 -9.75 7.99
CA SER A 303 -22.74 -10.74 8.95
C SER A 303 -21.62 -11.56 9.65
N TYR A 304 -20.63 -10.86 10.20
CA TYR A 304 -19.55 -11.43 11.00
C TYR A 304 -19.47 -10.76 12.37
N ASN A 305 -19.27 -11.56 13.41
CA ASN A 305 -19.21 -11.10 14.80
C ASN A 305 -17.75 -11.06 15.27
N LEU A 306 -17.11 -9.89 15.19
CA LEU A 306 -15.70 -9.70 15.59
C LEU A 306 -15.42 -10.17 17.04
N PHE A 307 -16.39 -9.98 17.94
CA PHE A 307 -16.29 -10.31 19.37
C PHE A 307 -17.22 -11.46 19.77
N GLY A 308 -17.60 -12.31 18.82
CA GLY A 308 -18.51 -13.44 19.06
C GLY A 308 -17.85 -14.65 19.73
N LYS A 309 -16.52 -14.74 19.73
CA LYS A 309 -15.72 -15.77 20.42
C LYS A 309 -14.71 -15.08 21.32
N ASP A 310 -14.31 -15.75 22.40
CA ASP A 310 -13.28 -15.21 23.30
C ASP A 310 -11.88 -15.35 22.66
N PRO A 311 -11.23 -14.25 22.25
CA PRO A 311 -9.93 -14.29 21.59
C PRO A 311 -8.80 -14.72 22.52
N LYS A 312 -9.02 -14.88 23.84
CA LYS A 312 -7.98 -15.38 24.75
C LYS A 312 -7.36 -16.71 24.33
N GLN A 313 -8.14 -17.58 23.68
CA GLN A 313 -7.71 -18.94 23.31
C GLN A 313 -7.05 -19.02 21.94
N THR A 314 -7.60 -18.32 20.94
CA THR A 314 -7.16 -18.42 19.54
C THR A 314 -6.51 -17.15 19.02
N GLY A 315 -6.75 -16.03 19.69
CA GLY A 315 -6.47 -14.69 19.19
C GLY A 315 -7.53 -14.24 18.20
N ALA A 316 -7.38 -13.02 17.70
CA ALA A 316 -8.19 -12.46 16.63
C ALA A 316 -7.46 -11.31 15.94
N GLU A 317 -7.71 -11.11 14.65
CA GLU A 317 -7.23 -9.94 13.91
C GLU A 317 -8.37 -9.37 13.06
N PHE A 318 -8.38 -8.05 12.90
CA PHE A 318 -9.26 -7.35 11.98
C PHE A 318 -8.51 -6.22 11.28
N LYS A 319 -8.75 -6.09 9.97
CA LYS A 319 -8.18 -5.04 9.11
C LYS A 319 -9.28 -4.35 8.30
N LEU A 320 -9.18 -3.04 8.19
CA LEU A 320 -10.05 -2.20 7.37
C LEU A 320 -9.23 -1.14 6.63
N ILE A 321 -9.37 -1.12 5.30
CA ILE A 321 -8.87 -0.05 4.45
C ILE A 321 -10.08 0.79 4.03
N PHE A 322 -10.12 2.04 4.45
CA PHE A 322 -11.29 2.90 4.27
C PHE A 322 -10.92 4.38 4.08
N LYS A 323 -11.89 5.16 3.59
CA LYS A 323 -11.87 6.61 3.58
C LYS A 323 -13.23 7.13 4.02
N THR A 324 -13.27 8.15 4.87
CA THR A 324 -14.50 8.93 5.12
C THR A 324 -14.41 10.26 4.41
N GLN A 325 -15.50 10.67 3.75
CA GLN A 325 -15.56 11.95 3.05
C GLN A 325 -16.92 12.65 3.21
N ASN A 326 -16.99 13.90 2.77
CA ASN A 326 -18.19 14.74 2.89
C ASN A 326 -18.69 14.83 4.35
N VAL A 327 -17.75 14.95 5.28
CA VAL A 327 -18.03 14.88 6.72
C VAL A 327 -18.71 16.17 7.20
N ARG A 328 -19.84 15.99 7.89
CA ARG A 328 -20.62 17.05 8.54
C ARG A 328 -20.40 17.13 10.05
N ASN A 329 -19.96 16.03 10.64
CA ASN A 329 -19.72 15.89 12.07
C ASN A 329 -18.45 15.07 12.32
N ALA A 330 -17.41 15.72 12.84
CA ALA A 330 -16.11 15.12 13.13
C ALA A 330 -16.15 13.99 14.18
N SER A 331 -17.24 13.90 14.96
CA SER A 331 -17.44 12.84 15.96
C SER A 331 -18.40 11.75 15.48
N ALA A 332 -18.79 11.76 14.20
CA ALA A 332 -19.69 10.76 13.65
C ALA A 332 -19.07 9.37 13.71
N THR A 333 -19.85 8.40 14.23
CA THR A 333 -19.51 6.97 14.14
C THR A 333 -19.95 6.46 12.78
N PHE A 334 -19.05 5.78 12.07
CA PHE A 334 -19.35 5.24 10.74
C PHE A 334 -19.26 3.71 10.70
N LEU A 335 -18.58 3.08 11.65
CA LEU A 335 -18.57 1.63 11.80
C LEU A 335 -18.65 1.27 13.28
N SER A 336 -19.49 0.29 13.61
CA SER A 336 -19.63 -0.21 14.97
C SER A 336 -20.06 -1.68 15.00
N CYS A 337 -19.55 -2.41 15.98
CA CYS A 337 -20.10 -3.71 16.39
C CYS A 337 -20.25 -3.79 17.91
N LEU A 338 -20.49 -2.65 18.56
CA LEU A 338 -20.70 -2.58 20.01
C LEU A 338 -21.93 -3.40 20.45
N ASP A 339 -21.87 -4.03 21.64
CA ASP A 339 -23.00 -4.80 22.19
C ASP A 339 -24.12 -3.93 22.79
N GLY A 340 -23.86 -2.64 23.00
CA GLY A 340 -24.84 -1.68 23.51
C GLY A 340 -25.27 -1.95 24.95
N SER A 341 -24.48 -2.74 25.71
CA SER A 341 -24.80 -3.03 27.11
C SER A 341 -24.37 -1.89 28.05
N ASP A 342 -25.24 -1.54 29.00
CA ASP A 342 -25.00 -0.46 29.97
C ASP A 342 -23.80 -0.75 30.90
N ASP A 343 -23.50 -2.03 31.14
CA ASP A 343 -22.46 -2.48 32.09
C ASP A 343 -21.08 -2.70 31.44
N SER A 344 -21.00 -2.89 30.12
CA SER A 344 -19.74 -3.22 29.42
C SER A 344 -19.89 -3.20 27.90
N ASN A 345 -19.73 -2.04 27.29
CA ASN A 345 -19.90 -1.83 25.85
C ASN A 345 -18.73 -2.43 25.03
N ILE A 346 -18.57 -3.76 25.03
CA ILE A 346 -17.48 -4.47 24.35
C ILE A 346 -17.67 -4.37 22.85
N GLY A 347 -16.60 -4.09 22.11
CA GLY A 347 -16.62 -4.11 20.65
C GLY A 347 -15.65 -3.12 20.01
N LEU A 348 -15.83 -2.91 18.70
CA LEU A 348 -15.13 -1.89 17.93
C LEU A 348 -16.10 -0.74 17.63
N GLU A 349 -15.64 0.48 17.85
CA GLU A 349 -16.28 1.72 17.40
C GLU A 349 -15.27 2.50 16.57
N MET A 350 -15.61 2.80 15.31
CA MET A 350 -14.81 3.67 14.45
C MET A 350 -15.60 4.92 14.13
N LYS A 351 -15.06 6.04 14.58
CA LYS A 351 -15.49 7.39 14.23
C LYS A 351 -14.57 7.95 13.17
N VAL A 352 -14.98 9.08 12.60
CA VAL A 352 -14.27 9.76 11.52
C VAL A 352 -12.79 10.07 11.86
N HIS A 353 -12.46 10.39 13.11
CA HIS A 353 -11.08 10.73 13.52
C HIS A 353 -10.43 9.76 14.53
N GLU A 354 -11.14 8.71 14.94
CA GLU A 354 -10.65 7.80 15.98
C GLU A 354 -11.33 6.43 15.91
N ALA A 355 -10.58 5.39 16.27
CA ALA A 355 -11.12 4.08 16.60
C ALA A 355 -10.92 3.78 18.09
N ASN A 356 -11.90 3.10 18.66
CA ASN A 356 -11.85 2.59 20.02
C ASN A 356 -12.21 1.11 20.03
N ILE A 357 -11.36 0.29 20.64
CA ILE A 357 -11.63 -1.11 20.94
C ILE A 357 -11.93 -1.20 22.44
N TYR A 358 -13.13 -1.62 22.78
CA TYR A 358 -13.58 -1.69 24.17
C TYR A 358 -13.55 -3.13 24.68
N THR A 359 -13.02 -3.28 25.88
CA THR A 359 -13.08 -4.50 26.70
C THR A 359 -14.03 -4.25 27.87
N SER A 360 -14.25 -5.24 28.75
CA SER A 360 -15.08 -5.02 29.94
C SER A 360 -14.55 -3.99 30.93
N THR A 361 -13.26 -3.66 30.90
CA THR A 361 -12.60 -2.83 31.91
C THR A 361 -11.79 -1.69 31.33
N ASP A 362 -11.26 -1.86 30.12
CA ASP A 362 -10.37 -0.91 29.45
C ASP A 362 -10.75 -0.67 27.98
N ASN A 363 -10.16 0.35 27.38
CA ASN A 363 -10.27 0.64 25.95
C ASN A 363 -8.91 0.93 25.32
N LEU A 364 -8.78 0.61 24.03
CA LEU A 364 -7.64 0.97 23.19
C LEU A 364 -8.08 2.00 22.16
N TYR A 365 -7.61 3.23 22.35
CA TYR A 365 -7.82 4.38 21.48
C TYR A 365 -6.74 4.49 20.40
N PHE A 366 -7.15 4.81 19.17
CA PHE A 366 -6.25 5.14 18.07
C PHE A 366 -6.77 6.31 17.23
N PRO A 367 -6.02 7.42 17.05
CA PRO A 367 -6.41 8.54 16.20
C PRO A 367 -6.04 8.32 14.73
N TYR A 368 -6.84 8.89 13.83
CA TYR A 368 -6.53 9.06 12.41
C TYR A 368 -7.29 10.29 11.86
N SER A 369 -7.35 10.49 10.54
CA SER A 369 -7.99 11.66 9.92
C SER A 369 -8.97 11.25 8.82
N GLU A 370 -9.95 12.12 8.55
CA GLU A 370 -10.84 12.05 7.39
C GLU A 370 -10.15 12.49 6.09
N GLU A 371 -10.82 12.29 4.96
CA GLU A 371 -10.39 12.65 3.60
C GLU A 371 -9.11 11.97 3.07
N ASP A 372 -8.47 11.16 3.91
CA ASP A 372 -7.34 10.29 3.58
C ASP A 372 -7.77 8.81 3.57
N ILE A 373 -7.02 7.96 2.86
CA ILE A 373 -7.20 6.51 2.93
C ILE A 373 -6.42 6.00 4.14
N ILE A 374 -7.17 5.41 5.07
CA ILE A 374 -6.67 4.84 6.31
C ILE A 374 -6.68 3.32 6.19
N GLU A 375 -5.53 2.71 6.46
CA GLU A 375 -5.38 1.26 6.62
C GLU A 375 -5.21 0.98 8.11
N PHE A 376 -6.32 0.67 8.78
CA PHE A 376 -6.39 0.40 10.22
C PHE A 376 -6.52 -1.10 10.47
N GLU A 377 -5.82 -1.61 11.47
CA GLU A 377 -5.95 -3.00 11.92
C GLU A 377 -5.75 -3.12 13.44
N TYR A 378 -6.32 -4.16 14.03
CA TYR A 378 -6.00 -4.57 15.40
C TYR A 378 -5.71 -6.07 15.45
N ASN A 379 -4.84 -6.45 16.39
CA ASN A 379 -4.47 -7.82 16.67
C ASN A 379 -4.59 -8.09 18.18
N ILE A 380 -5.30 -9.16 18.55
CA ILE A 380 -5.47 -9.62 19.92
C ILE A 380 -4.71 -10.93 20.07
N ASN A 381 -3.57 -10.88 20.77
CA ASN A 381 -2.76 -12.06 21.03
C ASN A 381 -3.45 -13.01 22.01
N THR A 382 -3.10 -14.29 21.98
CA THR A 382 -3.60 -15.29 22.95
C THR A 382 -2.98 -15.08 24.34
N ILE A 383 -3.60 -15.67 25.36
CA ILE A 383 -3.10 -15.72 26.73
C ILE A 383 -3.19 -17.15 27.26
N ASP A 384 -2.22 -17.58 28.08
CA ASP A 384 -2.37 -18.82 28.84
C ASP A 384 -3.39 -18.63 29.96
N THR A 385 -4.65 -18.93 29.66
CA THR A 385 -5.77 -18.83 30.61
C THR A 385 -5.62 -19.72 31.85
N LYS A 386 -4.66 -20.65 31.89
CA LYS A 386 -4.36 -21.49 33.07
C LYS A 386 -3.42 -20.81 34.06
N ASP A 387 -2.64 -19.83 33.61
CA ASP A 387 -1.78 -19.02 34.47
C ASP A 387 -2.50 -17.73 34.85
N ASN A 388 -2.79 -17.55 36.13
CA ASN A 388 -3.47 -16.37 36.65
C ASN A 388 -2.61 -15.09 36.65
N LYS A 389 -1.33 -15.21 36.32
CA LYS A 389 -0.40 -14.08 36.13
C LYS A 389 -0.07 -13.84 34.67
N ALA A 390 -0.59 -14.64 33.76
CA ALA A 390 -0.38 -14.41 32.34
C ALA A 390 -1.01 -13.07 31.95
N THR A 391 -0.32 -12.38 31.06
CA THR A 391 -0.77 -11.13 30.44
C THR A 391 -0.47 -11.23 28.96
N SER A 392 -1.30 -10.60 28.14
CA SER A 392 -1.09 -10.50 26.69
C SER A 392 -1.44 -9.09 26.22
N ILE A 393 -1.31 -8.83 24.91
CA ILE A 393 -1.49 -7.50 24.34
C ILE A 393 -2.61 -7.47 23.31
N ILE A 394 -3.28 -6.32 23.25
CA ILE A 394 -4.07 -5.88 22.11
C ILE A 394 -3.30 -4.74 21.47
N MET A 395 -3.03 -4.83 20.18
CA MET A 395 -2.24 -3.85 19.45
C MET A 395 -3.01 -3.39 18.22
N THR A 396 -2.99 -2.09 17.95
CA THR A 396 -3.47 -1.51 16.70
C THR A 396 -2.30 -1.20 15.79
N TYR A 397 -2.54 -1.16 14.49
CA TYR A 397 -1.60 -0.66 13.51
C TYR A 397 -2.32 0.26 12.53
N GLU A 398 -1.57 1.22 11.99
CA GLU A 398 -1.99 2.08 10.90
C GLU A 398 -0.86 2.15 9.88
N ASP A 399 -1.15 1.94 8.59
CA ASP A 399 -0.14 1.85 7.53
C ASP A 399 1.02 0.86 7.89
N GLY A 400 0.67 -0.24 8.56
CA GLY A 400 1.62 -1.27 9.05
C GLY A 400 2.53 -0.79 10.20
N VAL A 401 2.23 0.36 10.81
CA VAL A 401 2.98 0.90 11.95
C VAL A 401 2.20 0.67 13.24
N GLY A 402 2.84 -0.03 14.17
CA GLY A 402 2.27 -0.33 15.48
C GLY A 402 1.97 0.91 16.33
N GLY A 403 0.77 0.97 16.87
CA GLY A 403 0.34 1.93 17.88
C GLY A 403 0.72 1.53 19.31
N ARG A 404 0.30 2.34 20.28
CA ARG A 404 0.41 1.97 21.70
C ARG A 404 -0.53 0.79 22.00
N PRO A 405 -0.04 -0.36 22.48
CA PRO A 405 -0.91 -1.47 22.85
C PRO A 405 -1.59 -1.24 24.20
N ILE A 406 -2.62 -2.02 24.51
CA ILE A 406 -3.06 -2.26 25.89
C ILE A 406 -2.67 -3.67 26.31
N ILE A 407 -2.44 -3.85 27.61
CA ILE A 407 -2.15 -5.14 28.20
C ILE A 407 -3.42 -5.64 28.84
N TYR A 408 -3.73 -6.91 28.63
CA TYR A 408 -4.91 -7.54 29.18
C TYR A 408 -4.56 -8.87 29.85
N ASP A 409 -5.42 -9.28 30.76
CA ASP A 409 -5.31 -10.52 31.54
C ASP A 409 -6.66 -11.24 31.65
N ASN A 410 -6.76 -12.24 32.54
CA ASN A 410 -8.00 -12.99 32.76
C ASN A 410 -9.16 -12.15 33.32
N SER A 411 -8.92 -10.94 33.85
CA SER A 411 -9.99 -10.05 34.32
C SER A 411 -10.72 -9.32 33.18
N HIS A 412 -10.12 -9.28 31.99
CA HIS A 412 -10.69 -8.64 30.81
C HIS A 412 -11.63 -9.58 30.07
N ARG A 413 -12.90 -9.22 29.91
CA ARG A 413 -13.79 -9.87 28.94
C ARG A 413 -13.61 -9.21 27.58
N LEU A 414 -13.33 -10.05 26.58
CA LEU A 414 -13.07 -9.67 25.19
C LEU A 414 -14.13 -10.26 24.23
N HIS A 415 -15.24 -10.75 24.77
CA HIS A 415 -16.34 -11.31 23.99
C HIS A 415 -17.66 -10.72 24.46
N GLN A 416 -18.63 -10.73 23.55
CA GLN A 416 -20.00 -10.30 23.78
C GLN A 416 -20.87 -11.49 24.15
N TYR A 417 -21.80 -11.32 25.10
CA TYR A 417 -22.77 -12.37 25.43
C TYR A 417 -23.82 -12.55 24.31
N THR A 418 -24.21 -11.43 23.71
CA THR A 418 -25.07 -11.39 22.53
C THR A 418 -24.27 -10.71 21.42
N PRO A 419 -23.60 -11.47 20.54
CA PRO A 419 -22.72 -10.89 19.56
C PRO A 419 -23.45 -10.01 18.54
N THR A 420 -22.84 -8.86 18.23
CA THR A 420 -23.32 -7.90 17.23
C THR A 420 -22.46 -7.99 15.97
N VAL A 421 -23.12 -7.92 14.81
CA VAL A 421 -22.47 -7.89 13.51
C VAL A 421 -21.79 -6.54 13.25
N ILE A 422 -20.93 -6.47 12.23
CA ILE A 422 -20.32 -5.21 11.80
C ILE A 422 -21.38 -4.36 11.10
N SER A 423 -21.73 -3.20 11.65
CA SER A 423 -22.60 -2.19 11.05
C SER A 423 -21.79 -1.02 10.52
N ILE A 424 -22.17 -0.50 9.36
CA ILE A 424 -21.42 0.50 8.60
C ILE A 424 -22.39 1.55 8.05
N GLY A 425 -22.01 2.82 8.12
CA GLY A 425 -22.80 3.95 7.62
C GLY A 425 -22.97 5.03 8.68
N SER A 426 -23.30 6.23 8.22
CA SER A 426 -23.48 7.41 9.07
C SER A 426 -24.45 8.38 8.39
N PRO A 427 -25.28 9.15 9.12
CA PRO A 427 -26.01 10.27 8.55
C PRO A 427 -25.12 11.46 8.18
N ASP A 428 -23.88 11.50 8.71
CA ASP A 428 -23.02 12.67 8.69
C ASP A 428 -21.79 12.53 7.79
N CYS A 429 -21.55 11.38 7.16
CA CYS A 429 -20.45 11.19 6.22
C CYS A 429 -20.72 10.06 5.22
N ASP A 430 -20.00 10.09 4.10
CA ASP A 430 -19.89 8.94 3.21
C ASP A 430 -18.72 8.05 3.67
N VAL A 431 -18.87 6.74 3.52
CA VAL A 431 -17.86 5.73 3.88
C VAL A 431 -17.46 4.95 2.64
N LEU A 432 -16.17 4.95 2.33
CA LEU A 432 -15.60 4.23 1.20
C LEU A 432 -14.75 3.09 1.76
N ILE A 433 -15.14 1.85 1.49
CA ILE A 433 -14.38 0.66 1.91
C ILE A 433 -13.60 0.14 0.73
N TYR A 434 -12.28 0.07 0.87
CA TYR A 434 -11.37 -0.50 -0.13
C TYR A 434 -11.05 -1.97 0.15
N ARG A 435 -11.04 -2.38 1.42
CA ARG A 435 -10.90 -3.79 1.82
C ARG A 435 -11.29 -3.98 3.28
N MET A 436 -11.83 -5.13 3.63
CA MET A 436 -12.06 -5.51 5.02
C MET A 436 -11.72 -6.99 5.21
N LYS A 437 -10.92 -7.32 6.22
CA LYS A 437 -10.53 -8.69 6.57
C LYS A 437 -10.74 -8.95 8.06
N ALA A 438 -10.99 -10.21 8.38
CA ALA A 438 -10.88 -10.69 9.75
C ALA A 438 -10.24 -12.08 9.79
N TYR A 439 -9.49 -12.35 10.86
CA TYR A 439 -8.93 -13.66 11.15
C TYR A 439 -9.48 -14.17 12.48
N SER A 440 -9.70 -15.48 12.53
CA SER A 440 -10.14 -16.19 13.73
C SER A 440 -8.98 -16.52 14.69
N ALA A 441 -7.78 -16.02 14.39
CA ALA A 441 -6.58 -16.17 15.20
C ALA A 441 -5.76 -14.88 15.19
N ALA A 442 -4.85 -14.75 16.16
CA ALA A 442 -3.85 -13.68 16.15
C ALA A 442 -2.86 -13.89 14.99
N LEU A 443 -2.46 -12.80 14.35
CA LEU A 443 -1.36 -12.81 13.39
C LEU A 443 -0.03 -12.57 14.10
N THR A 444 1.06 -13.14 13.59
CA THR A 444 2.41 -12.76 14.02
C THR A 444 2.78 -11.39 13.45
N ASP A 445 3.79 -10.70 14.01
CA ASP A 445 4.25 -9.42 13.45
C ASP A 445 4.69 -9.55 11.98
N SER A 446 5.24 -10.70 11.59
CA SER A 446 5.59 -11.01 10.20
C SER A 446 4.36 -11.20 9.32
N ASP A 447 3.30 -11.83 9.83
CA ASP A 447 2.04 -12.01 9.10
C ASP A 447 1.31 -10.67 8.89
N VAL A 448 1.27 -9.82 9.93
CA VAL A 448 0.74 -8.45 9.84
C VAL A 448 1.51 -7.65 8.78
N LEU A 449 2.85 -7.70 8.80
CA LEU A 449 3.68 -7.04 7.80
C LEU A 449 3.45 -7.59 6.38
N SER A 450 3.35 -8.92 6.21
CA SER A 450 3.07 -9.55 4.92
C SER A 450 1.74 -9.08 4.36
N ASN A 451 0.68 -9.04 5.19
CA ASN A 451 -0.61 -8.49 4.79
C ASN A 451 -0.51 -7.00 4.46
N PHE A 452 0.18 -6.19 5.26
CA PHE A 452 0.41 -4.77 4.95
C PHE A 452 1.07 -4.59 3.58
N VAL A 453 2.06 -5.41 3.22
CA VAL A 453 2.67 -5.32 1.89
C VAL A 453 1.70 -5.82 0.81
N ALA A 454 1.10 -7.01 0.99
CA ALA A 454 0.23 -7.65 0.00
C ALA A 454 -1.08 -6.91 -0.27
N ASP A 455 -1.54 -6.11 0.70
CA ASP A 455 -2.80 -5.36 0.61
C ASP A 455 -2.64 -3.94 0.06
N ALA A 456 -1.44 -3.61 -0.44
CA ALA A 456 -1.20 -2.38 -1.19
C ALA A 456 -2.20 -2.21 -2.35
N ARG A 457 -2.55 -0.96 -2.65
CA ARG A 457 -3.56 -0.66 -3.68
C ARG A 457 -3.05 -1.03 -5.07
N ASP A 458 -1.77 -0.76 -5.32
CA ASP A 458 -1.07 -1.01 -6.58
C ASP A 458 0.31 -1.67 -6.38
N SER A 459 0.88 -2.12 -7.50
CA SER A 459 2.17 -2.81 -7.52
C SER A 459 3.36 -1.94 -7.11
N ASP A 460 3.34 -0.64 -7.42
CA ASP A 460 4.46 0.25 -7.12
C ASP A 460 4.48 0.53 -5.61
N GLU A 461 3.30 0.76 -5.00
CA GLU A 461 3.13 0.81 -3.55
C GLU A 461 3.57 -0.49 -2.88
N MET A 462 3.18 -1.65 -3.42
CA MET A 462 3.59 -2.96 -2.91
C MET A 462 5.11 -3.12 -2.88
N ILE A 463 5.80 -2.78 -3.99
CA ILE A 463 7.26 -2.81 -4.08
C ILE A 463 7.89 -1.85 -3.07
N ASN A 464 7.35 -0.64 -2.94
CA ASN A 464 7.85 0.35 -1.99
C ASN A 464 7.71 -0.13 -0.54
N ARG A 465 6.55 -0.71 -0.18
CA ARG A 465 6.32 -1.30 1.14
C ARG A 465 7.26 -2.47 1.37
N TYR A 466 7.44 -3.37 0.40
CA TYR A 466 8.35 -4.50 0.50
C TYR A 466 9.80 -4.05 0.74
N ASN A 467 10.32 -3.17 -0.13
CA ASN A 467 11.70 -2.67 -0.08
C ASN A 467 12.00 -1.90 1.21
N ARG A 468 11.05 -1.07 1.67
CA ARG A 468 11.17 -0.33 2.93
C ARG A 468 11.41 -1.24 4.13
N ASN A 469 10.84 -2.45 4.10
CA ASN A 469 10.89 -3.39 5.21
C ASN A 469 12.00 -4.45 5.09
N GLN A 470 12.90 -4.33 4.10
CA GLN A 470 14.09 -5.19 3.96
C GLN A 470 15.21 -4.78 4.93
N ILE A 471 14.95 -4.90 6.24
CA ILE A 471 15.85 -4.49 7.33
C ILE A 471 16.59 -5.65 8.01
N TYR A 472 16.35 -6.87 7.54
CA TYR A 472 16.95 -8.10 8.06
C TYR A 472 18.32 -8.35 7.41
N ASN A 473 19.20 -9.05 8.12
CA ASN A 473 20.48 -9.47 7.55
C ASN A 473 20.32 -10.70 6.62
N GLU A 474 21.43 -11.17 6.06
CA GLU A 474 21.50 -12.35 5.16
C GLU A 474 21.01 -13.67 5.79
N ASN A 475 20.91 -13.74 7.12
CA ASN A 475 20.36 -14.88 7.85
C ASN A 475 18.89 -14.67 8.28
N ASN A 476 18.23 -13.67 7.70
CA ASN A 476 16.88 -13.23 8.04
C ASN A 476 16.71 -12.83 9.53
N ALA A 477 17.78 -12.32 10.15
CA ALA A 477 17.75 -11.86 11.53
C ALA A 477 17.72 -10.32 11.61
N LEU A 478 16.83 -9.80 12.45
CA LEU A 478 16.79 -8.39 12.79
C LEU A 478 17.90 -8.09 13.81
N THR A 479 18.87 -7.29 13.42
CA THR A 479 20.04 -6.94 14.25
C THR A 479 20.26 -5.43 14.28
N PRO A 480 20.90 -4.87 15.32
CA PRO A 480 21.26 -3.46 15.34
C PRO A 480 22.01 -3.01 14.08
N ASP A 481 22.97 -3.83 13.61
CA ASP A 481 23.75 -3.55 12.40
C ASP A 481 22.91 -3.60 11.11
N SER A 482 21.99 -4.56 11.00
CA SER A 482 21.11 -4.63 9.82
C SER A 482 20.14 -3.45 9.75
N VAL A 483 19.59 -3.03 10.90
CA VAL A 483 18.75 -1.83 11.00
C VAL A 483 19.56 -0.58 10.66
N ALA A 484 20.76 -0.42 11.21
CA ALA A 484 21.61 0.75 10.93
C ALA A 484 21.98 0.84 9.44
N LYS A 485 22.26 -0.30 8.79
CA LYS A 485 22.55 -0.38 7.36
C LYS A 485 21.33 0.00 6.50
N ALA A 486 20.16 -0.53 6.84
CA ALA A 486 18.93 -0.28 6.09
C ALA A 486 18.35 1.12 6.33
N CYS A 487 18.56 1.67 7.54
CA CYS A 487 18.09 2.99 7.96
C CYS A 487 19.28 3.87 8.35
N PRO A 488 20.11 4.35 7.39
CA PRO A 488 21.38 5.00 7.70
C PRO A 488 21.23 6.37 8.38
N HIS A 489 20.01 6.94 8.35
CA HIS A 489 19.63 8.16 9.06
C HIS A 489 19.17 7.93 10.51
N LEU A 490 18.93 6.68 10.91
CA LEU A 490 18.51 6.30 12.25
C LEU A 490 19.74 6.09 13.14
N ARG A 491 19.68 6.57 14.39
CA ARG A 491 20.65 6.22 15.42
C ARG A 491 20.22 4.93 16.10
N VAL A 492 21.07 3.92 16.04
CA VAL A 492 20.81 2.62 16.67
C VAL A 492 21.69 2.49 17.91
N ILE A 493 21.05 2.33 19.07
CA ILE A 493 21.74 2.13 20.35
C ILE A 493 21.65 0.65 20.72
N LYS A 494 22.79 -0.03 20.65
CA LYS A 494 22.95 -1.41 21.13
C LYS A 494 23.31 -1.39 22.61
N ILE A 495 22.70 -2.27 23.39
CA ILE A 495 22.98 -2.43 24.81
C ILE A 495 23.26 -3.92 25.06
N ASP A 496 24.41 -4.21 25.65
CA ASP A 496 24.85 -5.54 26.03
C ASP A 496 25.06 -5.53 27.55
N CYS A 497 24.35 -6.41 28.26
CA CYS A 497 24.45 -6.49 29.72
C CYS A 497 24.29 -7.96 30.17
N PRO A 498 24.86 -8.33 31.33
CA PRO A 498 24.74 -9.69 31.87
C PRO A 498 23.29 -10.17 32.05
N HIS A 499 22.39 -9.28 32.48
CA HIS A 499 20.97 -9.54 32.60
C HIS A 499 20.16 -8.25 32.53
N PHE A 500 18.94 -8.33 32.01
CA PHE A 500 18.06 -7.16 31.88
C PHE A 500 17.15 -7.02 33.10
N THR A 501 17.42 -6.03 33.94
CA THR A 501 16.68 -5.81 35.21
C THR A 501 15.47 -4.89 35.05
N ASN A 502 14.46 -5.06 35.90
CA ASN A 502 13.30 -4.17 36.03
C ASN A 502 13.28 -3.40 37.37
N ASP A 503 14.27 -3.63 38.24
CA ASP A 503 14.39 -2.98 39.54
C ASP A 503 15.25 -1.71 39.45
N LYS A 504 14.71 -0.61 39.99
CA LYS A 504 15.39 0.69 40.12
C LYS A 504 16.54 0.73 41.12
N LYS A 505 16.75 -0.36 41.85
CA LYS A 505 17.83 -0.53 42.81
C LYS A 505 18.90 -1.52 42.33
N ASP A 506 18.60 -2.30 41.29
CA ASP A 506 19.55 -3.23 40.70
C ASP A 506 20.34 -2.50 39.61
N PHE A 507 21.60 -2.21 39.91
CA PHE A 507 22.53 -1.57 38.97
C PHE A 507 23.45 -2.63 38.38
N VAL A 508 23.13 -3.10 37.18
CA VAL A 508 23.81 -4.22 36.54
C VAL A 508 25.14 -3.76 35.97
N LYS A 509 26.24 -4.14 36.63
CA LYS A 509 27.62 -3.91 36.18
C LYS A 509 27.91 -4.63 34.85
N ASN A 510 29.01 -4.22 34.22
CA ASN A 510 29.54 -4.78 32.98
C ASN A 510 28.59 -4.59 31.79
N THR A 511 27.83 -3.50 31.81
CA THR A 511 26.99 -3.10 30.70
C THR A 511 27.82 -2.34 29.67
N ASN A 512 27.72 -2.73 28.41
CA ASN A 512 28.29 -2.02 27.29
C ASN A 512 27.16 -1.40 26.44
N ALA A 513 27.41 -0.23 25.85
CA ALA A 513 26.51 0.38 24.90
C ALA A 513 27.26 0.89 23.67
N GLU A 514 26.63 0.83 22.50
CA GLU A 514 27.20 1.28 21.24
C GLU A 514 26.16 2.09 20.47
N CYS A 515 26.54 3.27 19.99
CA CYS A 515 25.73 4.07 19.08
C CYS A 515 26.29 3.94 17.67
N ILE A 516 25.43 3.49 16.76
CA ILE A 516 25.71 3.38 15.33
C ILE A 516 24.88 4.45 14.62
N TYR A 517 25.54 5.34 13.89
CA TYR A 517 24.91 6.32 13.01
C TYR A 517 25.67 6.38 11.68
N VAL A 518 25.17 5.65 10.69
CA VAL A 518 25.87 5.43 9.40
C VAL A 518 26.10 6.73 8.64
N ASN A 519 25.08 7.58 8.52
CA ASN A 519 25.21 8.89 7.88
C ASN A 519 25.61 10.01 8.87
N GLY A 520 25.95 9.65 10.10
CA GLY A 520 26.45 10.56 11.11
C GLY A 520 27.93 10.89 10.93
N ASP A 521 28.43 11.77 11.79
CA ASP A 521 29.86 11.99 11.91
C ASP A 521 30.58 10.73 12.40
N SER A 522 31.58 10.30 11.64
CA SER A 522 32.32 9.06 11.91
C SER A 522 33.05 9.04 13.25
N LYS A 523 33.32 10.19 13.87
CA LYS A 523 34.00 10.28 15.16
C LYS A 523 33.02 10.48 16.31
N LEU A 524 32.14 11.46 16.22
CA LEU A 524 31.40 11.96 17.37
C LEU A 524 29.96 11.45 17.47
N ASP A 525 29.37 11.02 16.36
CA ASP A 525 28.03 10.41 16.35
C ASP A 525 28.08 8.88 16.54
N ASN A 526 29.26 8.29 16.43
CA ASN A 526 29.52 6.87 16.61
C ASN A 526 30.40 6.69 17.85
N TRP A 527 29.98 5.86 18.81
CA TRP A 527 30.71 5.70 20.06
C TRP A 527 30.39 4.37 20.74
N LYS A 528 31.30 3.93 21.63
CA LYS A 528 31.16 2.78 22.52
C LYS A 528 31.37 3.22 23.96
N LEU A 529 30.51 2.72 24.84
CA LEU A 529 30.58 2.87 26.27
C LEU A 529 30.82 1.50 26.84
N LEU A 530 31.92 1.32 27.58
CA LEU A 530 32.30 0.06 28.18
C LEU A 530 32.29 0.19 29.69
N ASN A 531 31.99 -0.89 30.40
CA ASN A 531 31.97 -0.95 31.87
C ASN A 531 31.03 0.10 32.49
N GLY A 532 29.81 0.18 31.97
CA GLY A 532 28.72 0.95 32.56
C GLY A 532 27.81 0.12 33.46
N TYR A 533 26.73 0.76 33.88
CA TYR A 533 25.61 0.18 34.59
C TYR A 533 24.32 0.37 33.77
N VAL A 534 23.44 -0.63 33.78
CA VAL A 534 22.02 -0.45 33.43
C VAL A 534 21.15 -0.67 34.67
N ALA A 535 20.08 0.12 34.78
CA ALA A 535 19.03 -0.09 35.78
C ALA A 535 17.65 0.15 35.16
N GLY A 536 16.65 -0.59 35.62
CA GLY A 536 15.26 -0.37 35.21
C GLY A 536 14.66 0.83 35.94
N GLN A 537 13.77 1.59 35.31
CA GLN A 537 13.22 2.77 35.98
C GLN A 537 12.04 2.49 36.94
N GLY A 538 11.55 1.25 36.99
CA GLY A 538 10.44 0.83 37.87
C GLY A 538 9.12 1.56 37.59
N THR A 539 8.66 1.53 36.33
CA THR A 539 7.44 2.23 35.84
C THR A 539 6.48 1.25 35.13
N THR A 540 5.28 1.70 34.74
CA THR A 540 4.30 0.94 33.92
C THR A 540 4.90 0.37 32.63
N SER A 541 6.01 0.94 32.12
CA SER A 541 6.77 0.39 30.98
C SER A 541 7.24 -1.06 31.18
N ASN A 542 7.33 -1.55 32.42
CA ASN A 542 7.69 -2.94 32.72
C ASN A 542 6.69 -3.96 32.17
N GLU A 543 5.43 -3.56 32.06
CA GLU A 543 4.32 -4.41 31.66
C GLU A 543 4.39 -4.73 30.15
N TYR A 544 5.01 -3.85 29.35
CA TYR A 544 5.10 -3.94 27.89
C TYR A 544 6.26 -4.82 27.37
N GLY A 545 6.87 -5.62 28.24
CA GLY A 545 7.99 -6.50 27.88
C GLY A 545 9.35 -5.79 27.81
N ALA A 546 10.43 -6.56 27.57
CA ALA A 546 11.81 -6.08 27.68
C ALA A 546 12.16 -4.95 26.69
N ALA A 547 11.64 -5.02 25.46
CA ALA A 547 11.90 -4.02 24.41
C ALA A 547 11.28 -2.64 24.69
N ALA A 548 10.29 -2.58 25.58
CA ALA A 548 9.53 -1.37 25.87
C ALA A 548 9.90 -0.72 27.22
N ARG A 549 10.88 -1.26 27.96
CA ARG A 549 11.21 -0.78 29.31
C ARG A 549 12.03 0.50 29.29
N ASN A 550 11.66 1.45 30.15
CA ASN A 550 12.49 2.60 30.43
C ASN A 550 13.71 2.19 31.27
N ILE A 551 14.89 2.66 30.88
CA ILE A 551 16.17 2.29 31.49
C ILE A 551 17.06 3.50 31.73
N ASP A 552 17.93 3.38 32.73
CA ASP A 552 19.07 4.26 32.94
C ASP A 552 20.34 3.56 32.43
N LEU A 553 21.09 4.23 31.56
CA LEU A 553 22.46 3.86 31.19
C LEU A 553 23.43 4.82 31.87
N ILE A 554 24.34 4.30 32.67
CA ILE A 554 25.24 5.09 33.52
C ILE A 554 26.68 4.66 33.25
N PHE A 555 27.53 5.59 32.84
CA PHE A 555 28.88 5.27 32.35
C PHE A 555 29.88 6.37 32.74
N CYS A 556 29.77 6.83 33.99
CA CYS A 556 30.61 7.85 34.61
C CYS A 556 31.45 7.32 35.79
N ALA A 557 31.68 6.01 35.87
CA ALA A 557 32.51 5.45 36.93
C ALA A 557 33.98 5.86 36.70
N ASP A 558 34.56 6.62 37.63
CA ASP A 558 35.95 7.10 37.56
C ASP A 558 36.89 6.42 38.58
N GLY A 559 36.32 5.62 39.49
CA GLY A 559 37.03 4.96 40.58
C GLY A 559 37.46 5.90 41.73
N VAL A 560 37.01 7.16 41.73
CA VAL A 560 37.39 8.18 42.72
C VAL A 560 36.16 8.77 43.40
N HIS A 561 35.11 9.07 42.65
CA HIS A 561 33.89 9.70 43.13
C HIS A 561 32.71 8.74 43.09
N LYS A 562 31.84 8.83 44.11
CA LYS A 562 30.59 8.08 44.13
C LYS A 562 29.66 8.65 43.04
N ILE A 563 29.18 7.79 42.13
CA ILE A 563 28.31 8.20 41.00
C ILE A 563 27.01 8.83 41.50
N ASN A 564 26.34 8.16 42.43
CA ASN A 564 25.14 8.63 43.12
C ASN A 564 25.02 7.96 44.49
N SER A 565 24.02 8.33 45.30
CA SER A 565 23.85 7.76 46.65
C SER A 565 23.58 6.25 46.70
N LYS A 566 23.19 5.63 45.58
CA LYS A 566 22.74 4.23 45.48
C LYS A 566 23.80 3.27 44.92
N ILE A 567 24.81 3.76 44.21
CA ILE A 567 25.90 2.95 43.66
C ILE A 567 27.13 3.17 44.54
N GLU A 568 27.59 2.11 45.21
CA GLU A 568 28.81 2.19 46.03
C GLU A 568 30.06 2.52 45.19
N LEU A 569 30.98 3.27 45.79
CA LEU A 569 32.26 3.59 45.15
C LEU A 569 33.07 2.30 44.99
N ASP A 570 33.46 2.00 43.76
CA ASP A 570 34.34 0.89 43.43
C ASP A 570 35.62 1.45 42.79
N PRO A 571 36.74 1.54 43.55
CA PRO A 571 37.98 2.13 43.05
C PRO A 571 38.59 1.38 41.86
N ASN A 572 38.18 0.13 41.64
CA ASN A 572 38.70 -0.73 40.58
C ASN A 572 37.78 -0.78 39.36
N TYR A 573 36.67 -0.03 39.36
CA TYR A 573 35.69 -0.04 38.29
C TYR A 573 35.60 1.33 37.60
N LYS A 574 36.04 1.37 36.34
CA LYS A 574 36.03 2.58 35.52
C LYS A 574 35.30 2.35 34.22
N SER A 575 34.43 3.29 33.88
CA SER A 575 33.77 3.33 32.58
C SER A 575 34.74 3.86 31.53
N VAL A 576 34.64 3.32 30.32
CA VAL A 576 35.48 3.73 29.19
C VAL A 576 34.59 4.25 28.07
N VAL A 577 34.89 5.46 27.58
CA VAL A 577 34.25 6.02 26.39
C VAL A 577 35.22 5.89 25.23
N VAL A 578 34.78 5.27 24.14
CA VAL A 578 35.52 5.15 22.88
C VAL A 578 34.73 5.86 21.79
N LEU A 579 35.31 6.88 21.17
CA LEU A 579 34.71 7.57 20.02
C LEU A 579 34.92 6.76 18.74
N GLY A 580 34.22 7.12 17.66
CA GLY A 580 34.25 6.37 16.40
C GLY A 580 35.60 6.40 15.68
N ASP A 581 36.47 7.37 16.00
CA ASP A 581 37.87 7.39 15.54
C ASP A 581 38.84 6.58 16.43
N GLY A 582 38.30 5.91 17.46
CA GLY A 582 39.08 5.14 18.43
C GLY A 582 39.65 5.95 19.60
N THR A 583 39.39 7.26 19.70
CA THR A 583 39.79 8.06 20.87
C THR A 583 39.17 7.48 22.14
N ARG A 584 39.98 7.29 23.20
CA ARG A 584 39.55 6.65 24.46
C ARG A 584 39.63 7.60 25.64
N TYR A 585 38.63 7.56 26.53
CA TYR A 585 38.61 8.23 27.82
C TYR A 585 38.37 7.20 28.93
N GLU A 586 39.30 7.10 29.88
CA GLU A 586 39.32 6.07 30.94
C GLU A 586 39.39 6.67 32.36
N ASP A 587 39.31 7.99 32.46
CA ASP A 587 39.44 8.79 33.69
C ASP A 587 38.10 9.38 34.16
N GLY A 588 36.99 8.95 33.57
CA GLY A 588 35.64 9.46 33.88
C GLY A 588 35.29 10.81 33.23
N THR A 589 36.18 11.40 32.43
CA THR A 589 35.91 12.68 31.74
C THR A 589 35.18 12.52 30.41
N GLY A 590 35.13 11.30 29.85
CA GLY A 590 34.47 10.99 28.60
C GLY A 590 32.96 11.28 28.65
N LYS A 591 32.47 12.02 27.65
CA LYS A 591 31.04 12.33 27.48
C LYS A 591 30.65 12.22 26.02
N VAL A 592 29.41 11.82 25.77
CA VAL A 592 28.85 11.66 24.41
C VAL A 592 27.51 12.37 24.31
N SER A 593 27.15 12.80 23.10
CA SER A 593 25.85 13.42 22.81
C SER A 593 25.11 12.64 21.72
N LEU A 594 23.78 12.68 21.75
CA LEU A 594 22.94 12.07 20.71
C LEU A 594 22.72 13.00 19.52
N THR A 595 22.89 14.31 19.69
CA THR A 595 22.89 15.27 18.58
C THR A 595 23.96 16.34 18.82
N ARG A 596 24.31 17.09 17.78
CA ARG A 596 25.33 18.15 17.86
C ARG A 596 24.96 19.31 18.78
N ASN A 597 23.66 19.53 18.94
CA ASN A 597 23.13 20.60 19.78
C ASN A 597 22.77 20.09 21.19
N SER A 598 22.95 18.79 21.46
CA SER A 598 22.71 18.21 22.78
C SER A 598 23.93 18.41 23.69
N VAL A 599 23.66 18.61 24.98
CA VAL A 599 24.71 18.60 26.01
C VAL A 599 25.34 17.20 26.07
N PRO A 600 26.68 17.08 26.01
CA PRO A 600 27.34 15.79 26.22
C PRO A 600 27.09 15.26 27.64
N ASN A 601 26.69 13.99 27.74
CA ASN A 601 26.31 13.33 28.98
C ASN A 601 27.10 12.04 29.21
N SER A 602 27.17 11.64 30.48
CA SER A 602 27.72 10.37 30.94
C SER A 602 26.66 9.47 31.64
N TRP A 603 25.41 9.91 31.57
CA TRP A 603 24.21 9.22 32.04
C TRP A 603 23.09 9.49 31.02
N PHE A 604 22.50 8.44 30.46
CA PHE A 604 21.29 8.52 29.64
C PHE A 604 20.08 7.91 30.37
N ASN A 605 19.01 8.68 30.49
CA ASN A 605 17.70 8.14 30.83
C ASN A 605 16.96 7.85 29.52
N ILE A 606 16.87 6.58 29.14
CA ILE A 606 16.23 6.15 27.90
C ILE A 606 14.77 5.85 28.18
N LYS A 607 13.89 6.57 27.47
CA LYS A 607 12.45 6.33 27.48
C LYS A 607 12.05 5.53 26.26
N CYS A 608 11.67 4.27 26.47
CA CYS A 608 11.02 3.47 25.45
C CYS A 608 9.53 3.86 25.46
N ASN A 609 9.15 4.69 24.49
CA ASN A 609 7.91 5.48 24.51
C ASN A 609 6.61 4.68 24.29
N VAL A 610 6.66 3.35 24.35
CA VAL A 610 5.49 2.47 24.26
C VAL A 610 4.48 2.80 25.36
N ALA A 611 4.96 3.10 26.59
CA ALA A 611 4.07 3.36 27.73
C ALA A 611 3.74 4.85 27.97
N SER A 612 4.61 5.80 27.62
CA SER A 612 4.56 7.16 28.20
C SER A 612 4.25 8.33 27.25
N SER A 613 4.35 8.19 25.93
CA SER A 613 4.22 9.37 25.04
C SER A 613 3.63 9.12 23.65
N ASN A 614 3.25 7.88 23.31
CA ASN A 614 2.56 7.53 22.07
C ASN A 614 3.22 8.09 20.80
N MET A 615 4.56 8.15 20.76
CA MET A 615 5.31 8.88 19.73
C MET A 615 5.08 8.35 18.30
N ALA A 616 4.88 7.04 18.13
CA ALA A 616 4.57 6.45 16.83
C ALA A 616 3.24 7.00 16.31
N THR A 617 2.18 6.89 17.11
CA THR A 617 0.88 7.48 16.81
C THR A 617 0.94 9.00 16.64
N ASN A 618 1.74 9.73 17.42
CA ASN A 618 1.91 11.17 17.22
C ASN A 618 2.60 11.50 15.90
N ALA A 619 3.60 10.71 15.49
CA ALA A 619 4.29 10.88 14.21
C ALA A 619 3.36 10.55 13.03
N LEU A 620 2.54 9.50 13.16
CA LEU A 620 1.50 9.18 12.20
C LEU A 620 0.46 10.30 12.11
N GLY A 621 -0.05 10.79 13.25
CA GLY A 621 -0.92 11.95 13.30
C GLY A 621 -0.27 13.16 12.63
N GLN A 622 1.00 13.45 12.91
CA GLN A 622 1.72 14.54 12.26
C GLN A 622 1.79 14.39 10.73
N LYS A 623 1.92 13.16 10.21
CA LYS A 623 1.89 12.87 8.77
C LYS A 623 0.50 13.12 8.17
N ARG A 624 -0.59 12.83 8.90
CA ARG A 624 -1.96 12.97 8.42
C ARG A 624 -2.50 14.41 8.51
N TYR A 625 -2.02 15.20 9.47
CA TYR A 625 -2.51 16.56 9.75
C TYR A 625 -1.62 17.68 9.16
N ASN A 626 -0.51 17.36 8.47
CA ASN A 626 0.32 18.32 7.72
C ASN A 626 0.32 17.98 6.24
#